data_AF-A0AA37SZN4-F1
#
_entry.id   AF-A0AA37SZN4-F1
#
_cell.length_a   1.000
_cell.length_b   1.000
_cell.length_c   1.000
_cell.angle_alpha   90.00
_cell.angle_beta   90.00
_cell.angle_gamma   90.00
#
_symmetry.space_group_name_H-M   'P 1'
#
loop_
_entity.id
_entity.type
_entity.pdbx_description
1 polymer ?
#
loop_
_entity_poly.entity_id
_entity_poly.type
_entity_poly.pdbx_seq_one_letter_code
_entity_poly.pdbx_strand_id
1 'polypeptide(L)'
;MWKWFNQLAKPERTYLLCNQLFPWFVGILLVALPLGVVWGLVFSPTDYQQFDVYRIIYIHVPTATLSLSAYMAMAVAGFVGLVWQWRTALITVVAIAPVGAVITFVSLFTGAVWGKPTWGTYWIWDARLTSQLIQLFLYIGVMALYVSFEDKLQGGKAAAVLAIIGAINVPIIKYSVEWWNTLHQPASISKIDKPDMPPEMLIPLLLSMLGMLGFIATCVVLRLKNELIKADAHRPWVAELVGNKNHKLNVIPNKMLAISLVGLFGSVGAYFMLQQGVKFESVGNFLDMGGRGFFVWLSFGIGVLAMATLLLHSILMNRWVRQTVKSQHKRAQRILDARKKRQQQKEVMNESST
;
A
#
# COMPACT_ATOMS: atom_id res chain seq x y z
N MET A 1 -7.77 16.42 -27.28
CA MET A 1 -7.22 15.08 -27.00
C MET A 1 -6.93 14.80 -25.50
N TRP A 2 -7.29 15.67 -24.54
CA TRP A 2 -7.05 15.45 -23.09
C TRP A 2 -8.30 15.13 -22.23
N LYS A 3 -9.43 14.80 -22.86
CA LYS A 3 -10.71 14.65 -22.15
C LYS A 3 -10.72 13.53 -21.10
N TRP A 4 -9.88 12.50 -21.23
CA TRP A 4 -9.83 11.39 -20.27
C TRP A 4 -8.95 11.72 -19.06
N PHE A 5 -7.75 12.27 -19.28
CA PHE A 5 -6.84 12.70 -18.21
C PHE A 5 -7.48 13.76 -17.31
N ASN A 6 -8.11 14.80 -17.87
CA ASN A 6 -8.75 15.85 -17.09
C ASN A 6 -9.92 15.36 -16.19
N GLN A 7 -10.44 14.15 -16.40
CA GLN A 7 -11.48 13.60 -15.52
C GLN A 7 -10.94 13.17 -14.17
N LEU A 8 -9.67 12.74 -14.10
CA LEU A 8 -9.02 12.33 -12.84
C LEU A 8 -8.70 13.52 -11.93
N ALA A 9 -8.77 14.75 -12.44
CA ALA A 9 -8.73 15.96 -11.63
C ALA A 9 -10.00 16.14 -10.77
N LYS A 10 -11.12 15.51 -11.14
CA LYS A 10 -12.39 15.59 -10.40
C LYS A 10 -12.41 14.54 -9.27
N PRO A 11 -12.51 14.94 -7.99
CA PRO A 11 -12.50 14.02 -6.84
C PRO A 11 -13.53 12.89 -6.92
N GLU A 12 -14.74 13.19 -7.37
CA GLU A 12 -15.82 12.21 -7.54
C GLU A 12 -15.44 11.11 -8.54
N ARG A 13 -14.85 11.48 -9.69
CA ARG A 13 -14.42 10.52 -10.73
C ARG A 13 -13.26 9.67 -10.23
N THR A 14 -12.30 10.26 -9.52
CA THR A 14 -11.23 9.49 -8.85
C THR A 14 -11.80 8.51 -7.84
N TYR A 15 -12.78 8.93 -7.02
CA TYR A 15 -13.44 8.08 -6.04
C TYR A 15 -14.18 6.90 -6.70
N LEU A 16 -14.87 7.14 -7.83
CA LEU A 16 -15.55 6.10 -8.61
C LEU A 16 -14.53 5.11 -9.22
N LEU A 17 -13.44 5.61 -9.79
CA LEU A 17 -12.35 4.76 -10.29
C LEU A 17 -11.78 3.90 -9.17
N CYS A 18 -11.54 4.48 -7.99
CA CYS A 18 -11.11 3.75 -6.81
C CYS A 18 -12.08 2.62 -6.44
N ASN A 19 -13.41 2.84 -6.53
CA ASN A 19 -14.39 1.77 -6.30
C ASN A 19 -14.33 0.67 -7.35
N GLN A 20 -14.11 1.03 -8.61
CA GLN A 20 -14.00 0.06 -9.70
C GLN A 20 -12.74 -0.80 -9.58
N LEU A 21 -11.60 -0.21 -9.21
CA LEU A 21 -10.32 -0.90 -9.09
C LEU A 21 -10.18 -1.70 -7.79
N PHE A 22 -10.81 -1.25 -6.70
CA PHE A 22 -10.71 -1.87 -5.38
C PHE A 22 -10.91 -3.40 -5.35
N PRO A 23 -11.98 -3.99 -5.94
CA PRO A 23 -12.17 -5.44 -5.89
C PRO A 23 -11.08 -6.21 -6.63
N TRP A 24 -10.45 -5.63 -7.65
CA TRP A 24 -9.35 -6.26 -8.38
C TRP A 24 -8.10 -6.34 -7.50
N PHE A 25 -7.74 -5.24 -6.83
CA PHE A 25 -6.60 -5.23 -5.91
C PHE A 25 -6.80 -6.18 -4.73
N VAL A 26 -8.02 -6.26 -4.19
CA VAL A 26 -8.37 -7.22 -3.15
C VAL A 26 -8.29 -8.66 -3.67
N GLY A 27 -8.80 -8.94 -4.88
CA GLY A 27 -8.69 -10.26 -5.50
C GLY A 27 -7.24 -10.70 -5.70
N ILE A 28 -6.39 -9.81 -6.22
CA ILE A 28 -4.95 -10.06 -6.37
C ILE A 28 -4.29 -10.32 -5.02
N LEU A 29 -4.59 -9.49 -4.00
CA LEU A 29 -4.09 -9.66 -2.64
C LEU A 29 -4.48 -11.04 -2.08
N LEU A 30 -5.76 -11.40 -2.14
CA LEU A 30 -6.28 -12.61 -1.49
C LEU A 30 -5.85 -13.91 -2.19
N VAL A 31 -5.44 -13.84 -3.46
CA VAL A 31 -5.01 -15.02 -4.23
C VAL A 31 -3.49 -15.09 -4.33
N ALA A 32 -2.85 -14.06 -4.90
CA ALA A 32 -1.43 -14.12 -5.23
C ALA A 32 -0.52 -14.07 -3.99
N LEU A 33 -0.88 -13.29 -2.96
CA LEU A 33 -0.02 -13.17 -1.77
C LEU A 33 0.03 -14.48 -0.95
N PRO A 34 -1.12 -15.09 -0.56
CA PRO A 34 -1.07 -16.38 0.13
C PRO A 34 -0.45 -17.47 -0.73
N LEU A 35 -0.77 -17.53 -2.02
CA LEU A 35 -0.20 -18.53 -2.93
C LEU A 35 1.32 -18.41 -3.02
N GLY A 36 1.85 -17.21 -3.27
CA GLY A 36 3.29 -16.98 -3.36
C GLY A 36 4.03 -17.28 -2.05
N VAL A 37 3.47 -16.84 -0.92
CA VAL A 37 4.10 -17.05 0.40
C VAL A 37 4.05 -18.51 0.83
N VAL A 38 2.90 -19.18 0.72
CA VAL A 38 2.77 -20.60 1.10
C VAL A 38 3.63 -21.47 0.20
N TRP A 39 3.61 -21.21 -1.11
CA TRP A 39 4.46 -21.92 -2.06
C TRP A 39 5.94 -21.74 -1.69
N GLY A 40 6.38 -20.49 -1.51
CA GLY A 40 7.76 -20.17 -1.13
C GLY A 40 8.21 -20.76 0.19
N LEU A 41 7.33 -20.79 1.20
CA LEU A 41 7.67 -21.33 2.52
C LEU A 41 7.71 -22.85 2.58
N VAL A 42 6.83 -23.54 1.86
CA VAL A 42 6.60 -24.98 2.06
C VAL A 42 7.18 -25.85 0.93
N PHE A 43 7.14 -25.36 -0.31
CA PHE A 43 7.40 -26.17 -1.50
C PHE A 43 8.69 -25.79 -2.23
N SER A 44 9.16 -24.55 -2.08
CA SER A 44 10.41 -24.15 -2.73
C SER A 44 11.62 -24.88 -2.11
N PRO A 45 12.58 -25.31 -2.94
CA PRO A 45 13.76 -26.05 -2.46
C PRO A 45 14.64 -25.18 -1.55
N THR A 46 15.42 -25.83 -0.69
CA THR A 46 16.38 -25.14 0.18
C THR A 46 17.52 -24.54 -0.65
N ASP A 47 17.93 -23.31 -0.33
CA ASP A 47 19.07 -22.66 -0.99
C ASP A 47 20.40 -23.28 -0.55
N TYR A 48 21.36 -23.40 -1.48
CA TYR A 48 22.61 -24.09 -1.20
C TYR A 48 23.57 -23.30 -0.30
N GLN A 49 23.51 -21.96 -0.29
CA GLN A 49 24.38 -21.12 0.55
C GLN A 49 23.67 -20.72 1.85
N GLN A 50 22.41 -20.31 1.73
CA GLN A 50 21.66 -19.70 2.81
C GLN A 50 20.79 -20.71 3.57
N PHE A 51 20.66 -21.94 3.06
CA PHE A 51 19.72 -22.93 3.59
C PHE A 51 18.31 -22.34 3.68
N ASP A 52 17.45 -22.82 4.58
CA ASP A 52 16.05 -22.39 4.64
C ASP A 52 15.82 -20.94 5.11
N VAL A 53 16.86 -20.22 5.57
CA VAL A 53 16.72 -18.81 5.93
C VAL A 53 16.44 -17.92 4.74
N TYR A 54 16.82 -18.37 3.53
CA TYR A 54 16.54 -17.67 2.28
C TYR A 54 15.04 -17.42 2.09
N ARG A 55 14.16 -18.22 2.71
CA ARG A 55 12.70 -18.09 2.59
C ARG A 55 12.17 -16.74 3.10
N ILE A 56 12.97 -15.97 3.85
CA ILE A 56 12.67 -14.55 4.16
C ILE A 56 12.53 -13.70 2.89
N ILE A 57 13.15 -14.11 1.78
CA ILE A 57 13.06 -13.44 0.47
C ILE A 57 11.61 -13.19 0.03
N TYR A 58 10.68 -14.10 0.35
CA TYR A 58 9.27 -14.04 -0.05
C TYR A 58 8.48 -12.91 0.65
N ILE A 59 9.02 -12.32 1.71
CA ILE A 59 8.50 -11.08 2.31
C ILE A 59 9.46 -9.90 2.11
N HIS A 60 10.76 -10.12 2.23
CA HIS A 60 11.76 -9.05 2.16
C HIS A 60 11.86 -8.43 0.77
N VAL A 61 12.04 -9.22 -0.29
CA VAL A 61 12.24 -8.68 -1.65
C VAL A 61 10.99 -7.97 -2.18
N PRO A 62 9.76 -8.49 -1.99
CA PRO A 62 8.54 -7.74 -2.32
C PRO A 62 8.45 -6.40 -1.59
N THR A 63 8.72 -6.37 -0.29
CA THR A 63 8.64 -5.12 0.49
C THR A 63 9.76 -4.14 0.12
N ALA A 64 11.00 -4.61 -0.06
CA ALA A 64 12.11 -3.79 -0.52
C ALA A 64 11.80 -3.16 -1.88
N THR A 65 11.46 -3.96 -2.88
CA THR A 65 11.20 -3.47 -4.25
C THR A 65 10.00 -2.51 -4.29
N LEU A 66 8.89 -2.91 -3.67
CA LEU A 66 7.66 -2.13 -3.78
C LEU A 66 7.65 -0.89 -2.88
N SER A 67 8.50 -0.80 -1.84
CA SER A 67 8.72 0.45 -1.12
C SER A 67 9.30 1.53 -2.04
N LEU A 68 10.27 1.19 -2.89
CA LEU A 68 10.84 2.11 -3.88
C LEU A 68 9.79 2.47 -4.94
N SER A 69 9.05 1.49 -5.46
CA SER A 69 7.99 1.73 -6.45
C SER A 69 6.89 2.64 -5.90
N ALA A 70 6.48 2.46 -4.64
CA ALA A 70 5.50 3.32 -3.98
C ALA A 70 6.03 4.77 -3.86
N TYR A 71 7.32 4.96 -3.60
CA TYR A 71 7.91 6.30 -3.50
C TYR A 71 7.96 6.97 -4.87
N MET A 72 8.31 6.23 -5.92
CA MET A 72 8.24 6.73 -7.29
C MET A 72 6.80 7.09 -7.69
N ALA A 73 5.81 6.26 -7.34
CA ALA A 73 4.40 6.58 -7.58
C ALA A 73 3.97 7.86 -6.85
N MET A 74 4.47 8.07 -5.63
CA MET A 74 4.25 9.29 -4.85
C MET A 74 4.92 10.51 -5.50
N ALA A 75 6.16 10.40 -5.98
CA ALA A 75 6.86 11.46 -6.69
C ALA A 75 6.16 11.84 -8.00
N VAL A 76 5.71 10.85 -8.78
CA VAL A 76 4.92 11.07 -10.01
C VAL A 76 3.59 11.76 -9.69
N ALA A 77 2.86 11.31 -8.65
CA ALA A 77 1.64 11.98 -8.21
C ALA A 77 1.90 13.43 -7.76
N GLY A 78 3.01 13.67 -7.05
CA GLY A 78 3.45 15.01 -6.67
C GLY A 78 3.72 15.88 -7.88
N PHE A 79 4.47 15.37 -8.86
CA PHE A 79 4.78 16.06 -10.11
C PHE A 79 3.50 16.42 -10.88
N VAL A 80 2.58 15.46 -11.03
CA VAL A 80 1.28 15.70 -11.67
C VAL A 80 0.48 16.78 -10.93
N GLY A 81 0.48 16.72 -9.60
CA GLY A 81 -0.21 17.68 -8.74
C GLY A 81 0.36 19.09 -8.82
N LEU A 82 1.68 19.25 -9.02
CA LEU A 82 2.34 20.55 -9.14
C LEU A 82 2.29 21.12 -10.56
N VAL A 83 2.51 20.30 -11.59
CA VAL A 83 2.55 20.80 -12.98
C VAL A 83 1.15 21.08 -13.52
N TRP A 84 0.21 20.15 -13.34
CA TRP A 84 -1.17 20.31 -13.82
C TRP A 84 -2.12 20.90 -12.77
N GLN A 85 -1.62 21.23 -11.57
CA GLN A 85 -2.42 21.76 -10.46
C GLN A 85 -3.58 20.82 -10.05
N TRP A 86 -3.38 19.50 -10.15
CA TRP A 86 -4.40 18.52 -9.79
C TRP A 86 -4.43 18.26 -8.29
N ARG A 87 -5.46 18.78 -7.62
CA ARG A 87 -5.70 18.54 -6.18
C ARG A 87 -5.77 17.05 -5.84
N THR A 88 -6.38 16.22 -6.68
CA THR A 88 -6.48 14.77 -6.47
C THR A 88 -5.12 14.08 -6.48
N ALA A 89 -4.18 14.54 -7.31
CA ALA A 89 -2.82 14.00 -7.35
C ALA A 89 -2.03 14.36 -6.07
N LEU A 90 -2.20 15.58 -5.53
CA LEU A 90 -1.64 15.96 -4.23
C LEU A 90 -2.24 15.12 -3.08
N ILE A 91 -3.54 14.81 -3.13
CA ILE A 91 -4.18 13.91 -2.15
C ILE A 91 -3.61 12.49 -2.26
N THR A 92 -3.30 12.01 -3.48
CA THR A 92 -2.67 10.70 -3.70
C THR A 92 -1.30 10.60 -3.02
N VAL A 93 -0.49 11.67 -3.01
CA VAL A 93 0.79 11.71 -2.27
C VAL A 93 0.57 11.36 -0.79
N VAL A 94 -0.40 12.02 -0.16
CA VAL A 94 -0.75 11.84 1.25
C VAL A 94 -1.32 10.44 1.52
N ALA A 95 -2.05 9.87 0.55
CA ALA A 95 -2.58 8.52 0.66
C ALA A 95 -1.48 7.44 0.60
N ILE A 96 -0.45 7.65 -0.24
CA ILE A 96 0.66 6.70 -0.44
C ILE A 96 1.66 6.74 0.73
N ALA A 97 2.00 7.92 1.25
CA ALA A 97 3.12 8.07 2.17
C ALA A 97 3.09 7.13 3.40
N PRO A 98 1.95 6.95 4.12
CA PRO A 98 1.89 6.03 5.26
C PRO A 98 2.03 4.56 4.87
N VAL A 99 1.55 4.18 3.68
CA VAL A 99 1.67 2.81 3.17
C VAL A 99 3.14 2.54 2.85
N GLY A 100 3.77 3.43 2.09
CA GLY A 100 5.18 3.34 1.75
C GLY A 100 6.10 3.32 2.97
N ALA A 101 5.82 4.12 4.00
CA ALA A 101 6.57 4.13 5.26
C ALA A 101 6.56 2.75 5.94
N VAL A 102 5.39 2.13 6.08
CA VAL A 102 5.25 0.80 6.70
C VAL A 102 5.96 -0.27 5.87
N ILE A 103 5.81 -0.26 4.54
CA ILE A 103 6.49 -1.22 3.68
C ILE A 103 8.02 -1.05 3.74
N THR A 104 8.51 0.19 3.82
CA THR A 104 9.94 0.48 4.00
C THR A 104 10.44 -0.02 5.35
N PHE A 105 9.67 0.18 6.42
CA PHE A 105 9.97 -0.38 7.73
C PHE A 105 10.04 -1.91 7.70
N VAL A 106 9.07 -2.59 7.08
CA VAL A 106 9.10 -4.06 6.96
C VAL A 106 10.33 -4.51 6.17
N SER A 107 10.68 -3.82 5.09
CA SER A 107 11.91 -4.09 4.32
C SER A 107 13.17 -3.97 5.18
N LEU A 108 13.33 -2.88 5.93
CA LEU A 108 14.47 -2.67 6.83
C LEU A 108 14.54 -3.74 7.92
N PHE A 109 13.40 -4.02 8.57
CA PHE A 109 13.34 -4.99 9.66
C PHE A 109 13.66 -6.41 9.18
N THR A 110 12.97 -6.87 8.13
CA THR A 110 13.21 -8.21 7.56
C THR A 110 14.62 -8.35 6.99
N GLY A 111 15.16 -7.28 6.41
CA GLY A 111 16.54 -7.25 5.91
C GLY A 111 17.57 -7.39 7.03
N ALA A 112 17.38 -6.67 8.14
CA ALA A 112 18.24 -6.79 9.31
C ALA A 112 18.18 -8.21 9.91
N VAL A 113 16.97 -8.76 10.07
CA VAL A 113 16.75 -10.11 10.61
C VAL A 113 17.39 -11.18 9.70
N TRP A 114 17.26 -11.04 8.38
CA TRP A 114 17.91 -11.93 7.42
C TRP A 114 19.43 -11.76 7.40
N GLY A 115 19.93 -10.55 7.64
CA GLY A 115 21.36 -10.29 7.60
C GLY A 115 22.14 -10.97 8.71
N LYS A 116 21.55 -11.16 9.90
CA LYS A 116 22.23 -11.80 11.02
C LYS A 116 22.72 -13.23 10.72
N PRO A 117 21.86 -14.17 10.26
CA PRO A 117 22.27 -15.54 9.96
C PRO A 117 23.04 -15.68 8.63
N THR A 118 22.93 -14.71 7.71
CA THR A 118 23.59 -14.77 6.39
C THR A 118 24.98 -14.11 6.39
N TRP A 119 25.13 -12.97 7.06
CA TRP A 119 26.35 -12.14 7.05
C TRP A 119 26.90 -11.84 8.45
N GLY A 120 26.33 -12.42 9.51
CA GLY A 120 26.82 -12.29 10.88
C GLY A 120 26.41 -11.02 11.63
N THR A 121 25.72 -10.08 10.98
CA THR A 121 25.32 -8.78 11.56
C THR A 121 23.91 -8.36 11.12
N TYR A 122 23.20 -7.62 11.99
CA TYR A 122 21.90 -7.03 11.67
C TYR A 122 22.01 -5.74 10.86
N TRP A 123 23.14 -5.03 10.98
CA TRP A 123 23.30 -3.71 10.38
C TRP A 123 24.77 -3.40 10.13
N ILE A 124 25.01 -2.72 9.02
CA ILE A 124 26.22 -1.95 8.75
C ILE A 124 25.82 -0.64 8.08
N TRP A 125 26.66 0.37 8.19
CA TRP A 125 26.42 1.68 7.57
C TRP A 125 26.85 1.72 6.10
N ASP A 126 26.39 0.75 5.30
CA ASP A 126 26.63 0.75 3.85
C ASP A 126 25.65 1.66 3.09
N ALA A 127 25.95 1.90 1.81
CA ALA A 127 25.16 2.78 0.97
C ALA A 127 23.70 2.30 0.80
N ARG A 128 23.46 0.98 0.74
CA ARG A 128 22.11 0.41 0.53
C ARG A 128 21.25 0.54 1.78
N LEU A 129 21.76 0.11 2.93
CA LEU A 129 21.08 0.15 4.21
C LEU A 129 20.79 1.59 4.60
N THR A 130 21.79 2.46 4.49
CA THR A 130 21.66 3.86 4.84
C THR A 130 20.65 4.58 3.94
N SER A 131 20.71 4.36 2.63
CA SER A 131 19.73 4.98 1.71
C SER A 131 18.31 4.43 1.88
N GLN A 132 18.15 3.16 2.24
CA GLN A 132 16.85 2.58 2.59
C GLN A 132 16.30 3.13 3.92
N LEU A 133 17.16 3.43 4.89
CA LEU A 133 16.76 4.14 6.12
C LEU A 133 16.36 5.58 5.84
N ILE A 134 17.13 6.29 5.01
CA ILE A 134 16.79 7.63 4.53
C ILE A 134 15.43 7.62 3.83
N GLN A 135 15.12 6.58 3.05
CA GLN A 135 13.82 6.41 2.42
C GLN A 135 12.66 6.41 3.44
N LEU A 136 12.83 5.73 4.57
CA LEU A 136 11.84 5.70 5.64
C LEU A 136 11.64 7.10 6.22
N PHE A 137 12.73 7.83 6.48
CA PHE A 137 12.66 9.20 6.96
C PHE A 137 12.06 10.16 5.95
N LEU A 138 12.31 9.96 4.65
CA LEU A 138 11.69 10.75 3.59
C LEU A 138 10.17 10.56 3.56
N TYR A 139 9.67 9.32 3.74
CA TYR A 139 8.23 9.09 3.89
C TYR A 139 7.65 9.80 5.11
N ILE A 140 8.34 9.72 6.25
CA ILE A 140 7.94 10.42 7.48
C ILE A 140 7.95 11.93 7.28
N GLY A 141 8.96 12.46 6.60
CA GLY A 141 9.08 13.87 6.26
C GLY A 141 7.92 14.36 5.39
N VAL A 142 7.50 13.58 4.39
CA VAL A 142 6.33 13.90 3.55
C VAL A 142 5.06 13.98 4.41
N MET A 143 4.87 13.04 5.34
CA MET A 143 3.72 13.05 6.26
C MET A 143 3.78 14.25 7.22
N ALA A 144 4.96 14.54 7.79
CA ALA A 144 5.17 15.64 8.71
C ALA A 144 4.91 17.00 8.04
N LEU A 145 5.43 17.20 6.83
CA LEU A 145 5.19 18.41 6.04
C LEU A 145 3.70 18.58 5.71
N TYR A 146 2.98 17.52 5.35
CA TYR A 146 1.55 17.67 5.08
C TYR A 146 0.75 18.12 6.32
N VAL A 147 1.13 17.61 7.50
CA VAL A 147 0.43 17.91 8.75
C VAL A 147 0.79 19.30 9.29
N SER A 148 2.01 19.81 9.04
CA SER A 148 2.48 21.09 9.58
C SER A 148 1.79 22.33 8.99
N PHE A 149 1.05 22.19 7.89
CA PHE A 149 0.30 23.29 7.28
C PHE A 149 -1.18 23.24 7.65
N GLU A 150 -1.74 24.39 7.99
CA GLU A 150 -3.19 24.58 8.18
C GLU A 150 -3.94 24.46 6.84
N ASP A 151 -3.47 25.17 5.82
CA ASP A 151 -3.96 25.04 4.44
C ASP A 151 -3.47 23.71 3.84
N LYS A 152 -4.40 22.75 3.73
CA LYS A 152 -4.12 21.41 3.20
C LYS A 152 -3.73 21.39 1.73
N LEU A 153 -4.06 22.43 0.94
CA LEU A 153 -3.56 22.53 -0.43
C LEU A 153 -2.08 22.90 -0.43
N GLN A 154 -1.67 23.87 0.39
CA GLN A 154 -0.26 24.24 0.56
C GLN A 154 0.57 23.09 1.14
N GLY A 155 0.05 22.44 2.20
CA GLY A 155 0.68 21.24 2.76
C GLY A 155 0.84 20.12 1.73
N GLY A 156 -0.16 19.91 0.88
CA GLY A 156 -0.08 18.94 -0.22
C GLY A 156 1.00 19.29 -1.26
N LYS A 157 1.15 20.58 -1.59
CA LYS A 157 2.22 21.07 -2.49
C LYS A 157 3.60 20.89 -1.86
N ALA A 158 3.77 21.24 -0.59
CA ALA A 158 5.03 21.06 0.14
C ALA A 158 5.44 19.57 0.22
N ALA A 159 4.49 18.71 0.57
CA ALA A 159 4.67 17.25 0.56
C ALA A 159 5.05 16.71 -0.83
N ALA A 160 4.43 17.22 -1.89
CA ALA A 160 4.76 16.86 -3.27
C ALA A 160 6.18 17.28 -3.68
N VAL A 161 6.63 18.48 -3.30
CA VAL A 161 8.00 18.95 -3.56
C VAL A 161 9.01 18.02 -2.90
N LEU A 162 8.81 17.68 -1.62
CA LEU A 162 9.71 16.75 -0.92
C LEU A 162 9.72 15.37 -1.58
N ALA A 163 8.56 14.85 -1.98
CA ALA A 163 8.47 13.55 -2.66
C ALA A 163 9.24 13.53 -4.00
N ILE A 164 9.20 14.62 -4.77
CA ILE A 164 9.93 14.73 -6.03
C ILE A 164 11.44 14.79 -5.79
N ILE A 165 11.89 15.64 -4.86
CA ILE A 165 13.32 15.77 -4.53
C ILE A 165 13.85 14.44 -3.96
N GLY A 166 13.10 13.83 -3.05
CA GLY A 166 13.43 12.55 -2.44
C GLY A 166 13.47 11.39 -3.44
N ALA A 167 12.87 11.52 -4.63
CA ALA A 167 12.91 10.50 -5.67
C ALA A 167 14.35 10.22 -6.15
N ILE A 168 15.28 11.17 -5.96
CA ILE A 168 16.72 10.99 -6.22
C ILE A 168 17.31 9.87 -5.35
N ASN A 169 16.74 9.59 -4.18
CA ASN A 169 17.19 8.51 -3.31
C ASN A 169 16.89 7.11 -3.89
N VAL A 170 15.89 6.98 -4.76
CA VAL A 170 15.50 5.69 -5.37
C VAL A 170 16.61 5.09 -6.24
N PRO A 171 17.20 5.81 -7.23
CA PRO A 171 18.33 5.27 -7.98
C PRO A 171 19.55 5.00 -7.10
N ILE A 172 19.78 5.81 -6.05
CA ILE A 172 20.86 5.54 -5.07
C ILE A 172 20.65 4.17 -4.42
N ILE A 173 19.46 3.85 -3.92
CA ILE A 173 19.17 2.54 -3.34
C ILE A 173 19.32 1.43 -4.40
N LYS A 174 18.76 1.63 -5.60
CA LYS A 174 18.74 0.62 -6.66
C LYS A 174 20.15 0.22 -7.09
N TYR A 175 20.97 1.21 -7.41
CA TYR A 175 22.32 1.01 -7.94
C TYR A 175 23.42 1.01 -6.87
N SER A 176 23.08 1.18 -5.58
CA SER A 176 24.04 1.16 -4.46
C SER A 176 24.97 -0.06 -4.46
N VAL A 177 24.49 -1.23 -4.90
CA VAL A 177 25.28 -2.48 -5.00
C VAL A 177 26.24 -2.53 -6.18
N GLU A 178 26.03 -1.69 -7.18
CA GLU A 178 26.93 -1.55 -8.33
C GLU A 178 27.94 -0.43 -8.09
N TRP A 179 27.52 0.64 -7.37
CA TRP A 179 28.35 1.82 -7.11
C TRP A 179 29.28 1.67 -5.91
N TRP A 180 28.93 0.85 -4.91
CA TRP A 180 29.73 0.67 -3.69
C TRP A 180 29.85 -0.80 -3.27
N ASN A 181 30.87 -1.06 -2.45
CA ASN A 181 30.98 -2.32 -1.72
C ASN A 181 29.89 -2.37 -0.64
N THR A 182 29.04 -3.39 -0.70
CA THR A 182 27.95 -3.62 0.26
C THR A 182 27.92 -5.10 0.65
N LEU A 183 27.26 -5.44 1.75
CA LEU A 183 26.99 -6.85 2.08
C LEU A 183 26.01 -7.51 1.11
N HIS A 184 25.32 -6.71 0.29
CA HIS A 184 24.26 -7.18 -0.58
C HIS A 184 24.81 -7.67 -1.90
N GLN A 185 24.43 -8.89 -2.24
CA GLN A 185 24.58 -9.39 -3.59
C GLN A 185 23.76 -8.56 -4.60
N PRO A 186 24.20 -8.47 -5.87
CA PRO A 186 23.40 -7.90 -6.96
C PRO A 186 22.03 -8.59 -7.07
N ALA A 187 21.03 -7.88 -7.61
CA ALA A 187 19.68 -8.42 -7.70
C ALA A 187 19.60 -9.61 -8.69
N SER A 188 19.21 -10.79 -8.22
CA SER A 188 19.10 -12.01 -9.05
C SER A 188 18.02 -11.95 -10.16
N ILE A 189 17.16 -10.92 -10.14
CA ILE A 189 16.01 -10.73 -11.06
C ILE A 189 16.34 -9.70 -12.16
N SER A 190 17.49 -9.03 -12.14
CA SER A 190 17.78 -7.94 -13.10
C SER A 190 18.17 -8.41 -14.52
N LYS A 191 18.41 -9.71 -14.71
CA LYS A 191 18.76 -10.30 -16.01
C LYS A 191 17.50 -10.83 -16.70
N ILE A 192 17.02 -10.09 -17.71
CA ILE A 192 15.82 -10.44 -18.49
C ILE A 192 15.99 -11.79 -19.23
N ASP A 193 17.21 -12.10 -19.71
CA ASP A 193 17.43 -13.29 -20.54
C ASP A 193 17.77 -14.56 -19.74
N LYS A 194 18.25 -14.43 -18.49
CA LYS A 194 18.56 -15.55 -17.57
C LYS A 194 18.45 -15.08 -16.11
N PRO A 195 17.31 -15.29 -15.44
CA PRO A 195 17.24 -15.10 -14.00
C PRO A 195 18.27 -16.02 -13.32
N ASP A 196 19.03 -15.50 -12.36
CA ASP A 196 20.03 -16.30 -11.63
C ASP A 196 19.37 -17.27 -10.61
N MET A 197 18.03 -17.40 -10.63
CA MET A 197 17.22 -18.13 -9.67
C MET A 197 16.37 -19.21 -10.38
N PRO A 198 16.35 -20.46 -9.87
CA PRO A 198 15.56 -21.53 -10.47
C PRO A 198 14.05 -21.22 -10.41
N PRO A 199 13.24 -21.66 -11.39
CA PRO A 199 11.81 -21.37 -11.47
C PRO A 199 11.03 -21.72 -10.19
N GLU A 200 11.44 -22.79 -9.50
CA GLU A 200 10.85 -23.29 -8.26
C GLU A 200 10.96 -22.30 -7.10
N MET A 201 11.94 -21.39 -7.15
CA MET A 201 12.10 -20.29 -6.21
C MET A 201 11.56 -18.96 -6.78
N LEU A 202 11.71 -18.74 -8.09
CA LEU A 202 11.35 -17.48 -8.75
C LEU A 202 9.84 -17.27 -8.87
N ILE A 203 9.08 -18.29 -9.29
CA ILE A 203 7.61 -18.18 -9.45
C ILE A 203 6.92 -17.77 -8.14
N PRO A 204 7.17 -18.42 -6.99
CA PRO A 204 6.58 -17.99 -5.72
C PRO A 204 7.01 -16.58 -5.32
N LEU A 205 8.22 -16.16 -5.67
CA LEU A 205 8.69 -14.80 -5.44
C LEU A 205 7.91 -13.79 -6.27
N LEU A 206 7.70 -14.04 -7.56
CA LEU A 206 6.90 -13.17 -8.44
C LEU A 206 5.43 -13.10 -8.01
N LEU A 207 4.86 -14.22 -7.56
CA LEU A 207 3.51 -14.25 -6.98
C LEU A 207 3.44 -13.43 -5.68
N SER A 208 4.46 -13.53 -4.83
CA SER A 208 4.58 -12.73 -3.60
C SER A 208 4.71 -11.23 -3.93
N MET A 209 5.48 -10.88 -4.97
CA MET A 209 5.57 -9.50 -5.47
C MET A 209 4.22 -8.99 -5.99
N LEU A 210 3.52 -9.78 -6.80
CA LEU A 210 2.19 -9.42 -7.33
C LEU A 210 1.16 -9.27 -6.19
N GLY A 211 1.17 -10.20 -5.25
CA GLY A 211 0.31 -10.16 -4.07
C GLY A 211 0.58 -8.95 -3.17
N MET A 212 1.85 -8.61 -2.94
CA MET A 212 2.26 -7.43 -2.19
C MET A 212 1.88 -6.13 -2.92
N LEU A 213 1.97 -6.10 -4.25
CA LEU A 213 1.46 -4.98 -5.04
C LEU A 213 -0.06 -4.83 -4.85
N GLY A 214 -0.81 -5.93 -4.87
CA GLY A 214 -2.24 -5.96 -4.53
C GLY A 214 -2.53 -5.43 -3.13
N PHE A 215 -1.72 -5.81 -2.13
CA PHE A 215 -1.81 -5.29 -0.76
C PHE A 215 -1.62 -3.76 -0.70
N ILE A 216 -0.54 -3.27 -1.29
CA ILE A 216 -0.19 -1.84 -1.31
C ILE A 216 -1.29 -1.06 -2.03
N ALA A 217 -1.70 -1.51 -3.22
CA ALA A 217 -2.75 -0.87 -4.00
C ALA A 217 -4.09 -0.84 -3.24
N THR A 218 -4.45 -1.91 -2.53
CA THR A 218 -5.65 -1.98 -1.68
C THR A 218 -5.59 -0.93 -0.57
N CYS A 219 -4.47 -0.85 0.15
CA CYS A 219 -4.29 0.13 1.22
C CYS A 219 -4.31 1.57 0.68
N VAL A 220 -3.60 1.85 -0.41
CA VAL A 220 -3.56 3.18 -1.04
C VAL A 220 -4.95 3.60 -1.50
N VAL A 221 -5.72 2.71 -2.15
CA VAL A 221 -7.09 3.01 -2.58
C VAL A 221 -8.02 3.31 -1.41
N LEU A 222 -7.95 2.53 -0.33
CA LEU A 222 -8.75 2.79 0.87
C LEU A 222 -8.42 4.15 1.48
N ARG A 223 -7.12 4.48 1.58
CA ARG A 223 -6.66 5.76 2.12
C ARG A 223 -7.02 6.93 1.21
N LEU A 224 -6.82 6.81 -0.10
CA LEU A 224 -7.18 7.83 -1.08
C LEU A 224 -8.69 8.14 -1.02
N LYS A 225 -9.54 7.11 -0.95
CA LYS A 225 -10.98 7.30 -0.76
C LYS A 225 -11.29 8.07 0.52
N ASN A 226 -10.60 7.76 1.63
CA ASN A 226 -10.80 8.46 2.90
C ASN A 226 -10.37 9.94 2.80
N GLU A 227 -9.22 10.20 2.21
CA GLU A 227 -8.71 11.58 2.06
C GLU A 227 -9.56 12.41 1.09
N LEU A 228 -10.07 11.82 0.00
CA LEU A 228 -11.03 12.49 -0.89
C LEU A 228 -12.32 12.87 -0.16
N ILE A 229 -12.90 11.96 0.64
CA ILE A 229 -14.11 12.23 1.43
C ILE A 229 -13.87 13.35 2.44
N LYS A 230 -12.71 13.35 3.13
CA LYS A 230 -12.34 14.42 4.07
C LYS A 230 -12.19 15.77 3.34
N ALA A 231 -11.45 15.77 2.23
CA ALA A 231 -11.14 16.96 1.46
C ALA A 231 -12.39 17.62 0.85
N ASP A 232 -13.39 16.83 0.50
CA ASP A 232 -14.64 17.27 -0.12
C ASP A 232 -15.84 17.12 0.80
N ALA A 233 -15.64 17.07 2.12
CA ALA A 233 -16.70 16.85 3.11
C ALA A 233 -17.87 17.85 3.03
N HIS A 234 -17.70 19.01 2.39
CA HIS A 234 -18.74 20.03 2.18
C HIS A 234 -19.42 19.93 0.82
N ARG A 235 -18.94 19.08 -0.09
CA ARG A 235 -19.42 19.00 -1.49
C ARG A 235 -20.66 18.10 -1.60
N PRO A 236 -21.59 18.41 -2.52
CA PRO A 236 -22.84 17.65 -2.68
C PRO A 236 -22.64 16.15 -2.94
N TRP A 237 -21.63 15.77 -3.74
CA TRP A 237 -21.38 14.36 -4.06
C TRP A 237 -21.03 13.52 -2.82
N VAL A 238 -20.36 14.12 -1.82
CA VAL A 238 -20.06 13.46 -0.55
C VAL A 238 -21.31 13.37 0.33
N ALA A 239 -22.14 14.41 0.34
CA ALA A 239 -23.42 14.40 1.04
C ALA A 239 -24.31 13.25 0.55
N GLU A 240 -24.40 13.07 -0.77
CA GLU A 240 -25.13 11.98 -1.39
C GLU A 240 -24.54 10.61 -1.05
N LEU A 241 -23.21 10.47 -1.16
CA LEU A 241 -22.49 9.24 -0.82
C LEU A 241 -22.73 8.77 0.63
N VAL A 242 -22.78 9.71 1.57
CA VAL A 242 -22.96 9.42 3.01
C VAL A 242 -24.45 9.29 3.38
N GLY A 243 -25.34 9.94 2.65
CA GLY A 243 -26.79 9.87 2.81
C GLY A 243 -27.40 8.58 2.26
N ASN A 244 -26.83 8.01 1.20
CA ASN A 244 -27.33 6.80 0.58
C ASN A 244 -27.06 5.54 1.43
N LYS A 245 -28.10 5.03 2.11
CA LYS A 245 -28.03 3.80 2.95
C LYS A 245 -27.63 2.54 2.16
N ASN A 246 -27.78 2.55 0.82
CA ASN A 246 -27.54 1.39 -0.05
C ASN A 246 -26.15 1.37 -0.69
N HIS A 247 -25.27 2.35 -0.41
CA HIS A 247 -23.88 2.28 -0.85
C HIS A 247 -23.09 1.32 0.07
N LYS A 248 -23.49 0.03 0.06
CA LYS A 248 -22.61 -1.03 0.52
C LYS A 248 -21.37 -0.96 -0.36
N LEU A 249 -20.21 -0.77 0.26
CA LEU A 249 -18.95 -1.11 -0.39
C LEU A 249 -19.15 -2.55 -0.87
N ASN A 250 -19.30 -2.77 -2.18
CA ASN A 250 -19.19 -4.11 -2.74
C ASN A 250 -17.73 -4.50 -2.55
N VAL A 251 -17.43 -5.03 -1.36
CA VAL A 251 -16.11 -5.56 -0.98
C VAL A 251 -15.86 -6.88 -1.70
N ILE A 252 -16.91 -7.51 -2.23
CA ILE A 252 -16.82 -8.77 -2.94
C ILE A 252 -16.67 -8.44 -4.43
N PRO A 253 -15.60 -8.89 -5.11
CA PRO A 253 -15.57 -8.94 -6.57
C PRO A 253 -16.86 -9.60 -7.05
N ASN A 254 -17.36 -9.23 -8.24
CA ASN A 254 -18.45 -9.99 -8.88
C ASN A 254 -18.19 -11.48 -8.65
N LYS A 255 -19.12 -12.21 -8.03
CA LYS A 255 -18.88 -13.60 -7.55
C LYS A 255 -18.22 -14.49 -8.61
N MET A 256 -18.55 -14.25 -9.87
CA MET A 256 -17.94 -14.87 -11.06
C MET A 256 -16.41 -14.72 -11.14
N LEU A 257 -15.85 -13.57 -10.79
CA LEU A 257 -14.42 -13.24 -10.92
C LEU A 257 -13.55 -13.80 -9.80
N ALA A 258 -14.08 -13.88 -8.58
CA ALA A 258 -13.43 -14.59 -7.48
C ALA A 258 -13.26 -16.08 -7.83
N ILE A 259 -14.24 -16.66 -8.52
CA ILE A 259 -14.18 -18.05 -9.00
C ILE A 259 -13.13 -18.19 -10.12
N SER A 260 -13.02 -17.23 -11.05
CA SER A 260 -12.05 -17.29 -12.15
C SER A 260 -10.59 -17.13 -11.73
N LEU A 261 -10.27 -16.18 -10.84
CA LEU A 261 -8.89 -15.95 -10.39
C LEU A 261 -8.39 -17.06 -9.45
N VAL A 262 -9.26 -17.54 -8.55
CA VAL A 262 -8.97 -18.71 -7.70
C VAL A 262 -8.81 -19.97 -8.57
N GLY A 263 -9.65 -20.14 -9.58
CA GLY A 263 -9.56 -21.26 -10.52
C GLY A 263 -8.25 -21.28 -11.30
N LEU A 264 -7.84 -20.17 -11.93
CA LEU A 264 -6.67 -20.15 -12.82
C LEU A 264 -5.34 -20.20 -12.06
N PHE A 265 -5.14 -19.34 -11.06
CA PHE A 265 -3.88 -19.29 -10.29
C PHE A 265 -3.80 -20.42 -9.27
N GLY A 266 -4.93 -20.79 -8.65
CA GLY A 266 -4.97 -21.85 -7.66
C GLY A 266 -4.73 -23.24 -8.26
N SER A 267 -5.32 -23.57 -9.41
CA SER A 267 -5.16 -24.90 -10.02
C SER A 267 -3.77 -25.14 -10.60
N VAL A 268 -3.22 -24.16 -11.33
CA VAL A 268 -1.88 -24.26 -11.92
C VAL A 268 -0.81 -24.22 -10.82
N GLY A 269 -0.94 -23.31 -9.86
CA GLY A 269 -0.01 -23.25 -8.73
C GLY A 269 -0.04 -24.52 -7.88
N ALA A 270 -1.24 -25.05 -7.58
CA ALA A 270 -1.38 -26.31 -6.86
C ALA A 270 -0.75 -27.48 -7.62
N TYR A 271 -0.92 -27.55 -8.93
CA TYR A 271 -0.28 -28.58 -9.75
C TYR A 271 1.24 -28.56 -9.60
N PHE A 272 1.89 -27.40 -9.73
CA PHE A 272 3.34 -27.29 -9.57
C PHE A 272 3.81 -27.52 -8.13
N MET A 273 3.08 -27.07 -7.12
CA MET A 273 3.38 -27.36 -5.71
C MET A 273 3.34 -28.87 -5.44
N LEU A 274 2.35 -29.58 -5.99
CA LEU A 274 2.25 -31.04 -5.87
C LEU A 274 3.42 -31.75 -6.57
N GLN A 275 3.86 -31.26 -7.73
CA GLN A 275 5.04 -31.79 -8.43
C GLN A 275 6.34 -31.54 -7.65
N GLN A 276 6.48 -30.38 -7.01
CA GLN A 276 7.66 -30.06 -6.20
C GLN A 276 7.68 -30.89 -4.89
N GLY A 277 6.51 -31.21 -4.33
CA GLY A 277 6.38 -31.89 -3.06
C GLY A 277 6.77 -31.00 -1.87
N VAL A 278 6.29 -31.38 -0.68
CA VAL A 278 6.63 -30.70 0.58
C VAL A 278 8.11 -30.92 0.89
N LYS A 279 8.85 -29.85 1.22
CA LYS A 279 10.31 -29.91 1.45
C LYS A 279 10.72 -30.24 2.89
N PHE A 280 9.75 -30.54 3.74
CA PHE A 280 9.96 -30.84 5.16
C PHE A 280 9.35 -32.18 5.51
N GLU A 281 10.11 -33.02 6.21
CA GLU A 281 9.68 -34.35 6.65
C GLU A 281 8.64 -34.31 7.79
N SER A 282 8.63 -33.22 8.56
CA SER A 282 7.72 -33.03 9.69
C SER A 282 7.39 -31.56 9.90
N VAL A 283 6.30 -31.29 10.63
CA VAL A 283 5.96 -29.92 11.08
C VAL A 283 7.06 -29.36 11.99
N GLY A 284 7.73 -30.21 12.78
CA GLY A 284 8.88 -29.80 13.59
C GLY A 284 10.02 -29.27 12.73
N ASN A 285 10.38 -29.99 11.66
CA ASN A 285 11.44 -29.57 10.72
C ASN A 285 11.05 -28.29 9.99
N PHE A 286 9.76 -28.12 9.65
CA PHE A 286 9.25 -26.90 9.04
C PHE A 286 9.33 -25.69 9.98
N LEU A 287 9.04 -25.88 11.28
CA LEU A 287 9.14 -24.80 12.25
C LEU A 287 10.58 -24.45 12.61
N ASP A 288 11.44 -25.47 12.71
CA ASP A 288 12.86 -25.34 13.07
C ASP A 288 13.72 -24.83 11.91
N MET A 289 13.45 -25.25 10.67
CA MET A 289 14.20 -24.89 9.46
C MET A 289 15.71 -25.06 9.62
N GLY A 290 16.14 -26.16 10.25
CA GLY A 290 17.55 -26.44 10.53
C GLY A 290 18.17 -25.43 11.50
N GLY A 291 17.45 -25.06 12.55
CA GLY A 291 17.83 -24.06 13.55
C GLY A 291 17.67 -22.60 13.12
N ARG A 292 17.13 -22.32 11.92
CA ARG A 292 16.99 -20.95 11.38
C ARG A 292 15.56 -20.41 11.41
N GLY A 293 14.60 -21.25 11.81
CA GLY A 293 13.17 -20.94 11.80
C GLY A 293 12.84 -19.68 12.57
N PHE A 294 13.52 -19.41 13.69
CA PHE A 294 13.36 -18.18 14.45
C PHE A 294 13.44 -16.91 13.58
N PHE A 295 14.45 -16.79 12.70
CA PHE A 295 14.63 -15.60 11.85
C PHE A 295 13.53 -15.49 10.79
N VAL A 296 13.10 -16.63 10.25
CA VAL A 296 12.03 -16.68 9.25
C VAL A 296 10.70 -16.26 9.89
N TRP A 297 10.32 -16.89 10.99
CA TRP A 297 9.07 -16.59 11.69
C TRP A 297 9.04 -15.19 12.30
N LEU A 298 10.17 -14.68 12.77
CA LEU A 298 10.26 -13.29 13.24
C LEU A 298 10.02 -12.29 12.09
N SER A 299 10.61 -12.55 10.92
CA SER A 299 10.44 -11.72 9.72
C SER A 299 8.99 -11.69 9.26
N PHE A 300 8.35 -12.86 9.16
CA PHE A 300 6.95 -12.96 8.78
C PHE A 300 6.02 -12.40 9.87
N GLY A 301 6.27 -12.71 11.14
CA GLY A 301 5.44 -12.28 12.27
C GLY A 301 5.35 -10.75 12.37
N ILE A 302 6.51 -10.07 12.42
CA ILE A 302 6.55 -8.60 12.49
C ILE A 302 6.08 -7.96 11.19
N GLY A 303 6.45 -8.52 10.03
CA GLY A 303 6.01 -8.01 8.73
C GLY A 303 4.49 -8.07 8.57
N VAL A 304 3.89 -9.22 8.83
CA VAL A 304 2.43 -9.42 8.78
C VAL A 304 1.72 -8.57 9.82
N LEU A 305 2.25 -8.45 11.05
CA LEU A 305 1.66 -7.60 12.08
C LEU A 305 1.63 -6.12 11.66
N ALA A 306 2.73 -5.60 11.13
CA ALA A 306 2.81 -4.22 10.64
C ALA A 306 1.83 -3.97 9.48
N MET A 307 1.77 -4.90 8.52
CA MET A 307 0.85 -4.85 7.39
C MET A 307 -0.62 -4.97 7.81
N ALA A 308 -0.94 -5.90 8.72
CA ALA A 308 -2.28 -6.07 9.26
C ALA A 308 -2.73 -4.81 10.00
N THR A 309 -1.85 -4.21 10.80
CA THR A 309 -2.11 -2.94 11.49
C THR A 309 -2.40 -1.81 10.50
N LEU A 310 -1.60 -1.69 9.43
CA LEU A 310 -1.84 -0.71 8.37
C LEU A 310 -3.19 -0.90 7.68
N LEU A 311 -3.53 -2.15 7.32
CA LEU A 311 -4.77 -2.49 6.64
C LEU A 311 -5.98 -2.23 7.54
N LEU A 312 -5.92 -2.71 8.79
CA LEU A 312 -6.96 -2.48 9.80
C LEU A 312 -7.16 -0.99 10.04
N HIS A 313 -6.08 -0.24 10.26
CA HIS A 313 -6.15 1.21 10.42
C HIS A 313 -6.79 1.89 9.19
N SER A 314 -6.46 1.47 7.98
CA SER A 314 -7.03 2.03 6.75
C SER A 314 -8.53 1.73 6.59
N ILE A 315 -8.99 0.55 7.05
CA ILE A 315 -10.41 0.15 7.08
C ILE A 315 -11.16 0.92 8.18
N LEU A 316 -10.61 0.97 9.40
CA LEU A 316 -11.23 1.65 10.54
C LEU A 316 -11.37 3.15 10.29
N MET A 317 -10.35 3.77 9.69
CA MET A 317 -10.39 5.17 9.25
C MET A 317 -11.57 5.44 8.30
N ASN A 318 -11.93 4.50 7.42
CA ASN A 318 -13.07 4.67 6.51
C ASN A 318 -14.39 4.82 7.28
N ARG A 319 -14.61 3.96 8.27
CA ARG A 319 -15.81 4.00 9.11
C ARG A 319 -15.89 5.32 9.88
N TRP A 320 -14.78 5.72 10.49
CA TRP A 320 -14.69 6.95 11.26
C TRP A 320 -14.91 8.21 10.40
N VAL A 321 -14.26 8.30 9.23
CA VAL A 321 -14.42 9.43 8.30
C VAL A 321 -15.88 9.58 7.87
N ARG A 322 -16.52 8.48 7.45
CA ARG A 322 -17.93 8.52 7.01
C ARG A 322 -18.86 8.98 8.12
N GLN A 323 -18.66 8.51 9.35
CA GLN A 323 -19.47 8.93 10.50
C GLN A 323 -19.28 10.41 10.83
N THR A 324 -18.04 10.88 10.79
CA THR A 324 -17.69 12.29 11.04
C THR A 324 -18.30 13.21 10.00
N VAL A 325 -18.19 12.86 8.71
CA VAL A 325 -18.79 13.66 7.64
C VAL A 325 -20.32 13.62 7.72
N LYS A 326 -20.92 12.47 8.10
CA LYS A 326 -22.37 12.37 8.33
C LYS A 326 -22.84 13.31 9.44
N SER A 327 -22.11 13.39 10.55
CA SER A 327 -22.47 14.25 11.67
C SER A 327 -22.33 15.73 11.31
N GLN A 328 -21.30 16.10 10.54
CA GLN A 328 -21.11 17.44 9.99
C GLN A 328 -22.28 17.87 9.09
N HIS A 329 -22.71 17.02 8.15
CA HIS A 329 -23.86 17.31 7.29
C HIS A 329 -25.16 17.47 8.07
N LYS A 330 -25.43 16.57 9.03
CA LYS A 330 -26.60 16.68 9.92
C LYS A 330 -26.58 17.97 10.75
N ARG A 331 -25.40 18.44 11.16
CA ARG A 331 -25.26 19.71 11.89
C ARG A 331 -25.52 20.90 10.97
N ALA A 332 -24.97 20.89 9.76
CA ALA A 332 -25.20 21.94 8.76
C ALA A 332 -26.68 22.05 8.38
N GLN A 333 -27.36 20.93 8.13
CA GLN A 333 -28.80 20.89 7.86
C GLN A 333 -29.63 21.49 9.00
N ARG A 334 -29.36 21.09 10.25
CA ARG A 334 -30.05 21.65 11.43
C ARG A 334 -29.91 23.17 11.54
N ILE A 335 -28.74 23.72 11.21
CA ILE A 335 -28.50 25.17 11.20
C ILE A 335 -29.32 25.86 10.11
N LEU A 336 -29.37 25.27 8.90
CA LEU A 336 -30.16 25.80 7.80
C LEU A 336 -31.67 25.78 8.11
N ASP A 337 -32.17 24.67 8.67
CA ASP A 337 -33.59 24.55 9.05
C ASP A 337 -33.97 25.54 10.16
N ALA A 338 -33.09 25.73 11.15
CA ALA A 338 -33.29 26.73 12.18
C ALA A 338 -33.30 28.17 11.63
N ARG A 339 -32.45 28.46 10.64
CA ARG A 339 -32.45 29.77 9.95
C ARG A 339 -33.74 30.00 9.16
N LYS A 340 -34.21 28.99 8.42
CA LYS A 340 -35.49 29.04 7.70
C LYS A 340 -36.68 29.27 8.63
N LYS A 341 -36.75 28.51 9.73
CA LYS A 341 -37.80 28.71 10.75
C LYS A 341 -37.79 30.12 11.34
N ARG A 342 -36.61 30.67 11.64
CA ARG A 342 -36.49 32.06 12.12
C ARG A 342 -36.91 33.10 11.07
N GLN A 343 -36.64 32.86 9.79
CA GLN A 343 -37.10 33.73 8.71
C GLN A 343 -38.62 33.68 8.58
N GLN A 344 -39.22 32.48 8.55
CA GLN A 344 -40.67 32.31 8.52
C GLN A 344 -41.36 32.97 9.73
N GLN A 345 -40.80 32.83 10.94
CA GLN A 345 -41.32 33.52 12.12
C GLN A 345 -41.28 35.05 11.98
N LYS A 346 -40.22 35.61 11.38
CA LYS A 346 -40.13 37.06 11.14
C LYS A 346 -41.13 37.53 10.09
N GLU A 347 -41.34 36.78 9.02
CA GLU A 347 -42.33 37.08 7.99
C GLU A 347 -43.75 37.09 8.58
N VAL A 348 -44.11 36.08 9.36
CA VAL A 348 -45.42 36.00 10.04
C VAL A 348 -45.61 37.15 11.05
N MET A 349 -44.57 37.54 11.79
CA MET A 349 -44.68 38.70 12.70
C MET A 349 -44.84 40.02 11.94
N ASN A 350 -44.19 40.19 10.79
CA ASN A 350 -44.33 41.40 9.99
C ASN A 350 -45.73 41.49 9.33
N GLU A 351 -46.29 40.39 8.85
CA GLU A 351 -47.64 40.34 8.26
C GLU A 351 -48.76 40.56 9.30
N SER A 352 -48.53 40.21 10.56
CA SER A 352 -49.49 40.46 11.65
C SER A 352 -49.40 41.86 12.27
N SER A 353 -48.40 42.65 11.88
CA SER A 353 -48.17 44.02 12.35
C SER A 353 -48.68 45.09 11.37
N THR A 354 -49.17 44.68 10.20
CA THR A 354 -49.83 45.48 9.16
C THR A 354 -51.30 45.17 9.12
#